data_AF-M7ZFI4-F1
#
_entry.id   AF-M7ZFI4-F1
#
_cell.length_a   1.000
_cell.length_b   1.000
_cell.length_c   1.000
_cell.angle_alpha   90.00
_cell.angle_beta   90.00
_cell.angle_gamma   90.00
#
_symmetry.space_group_name_H-M   'P 1'
#
loop_
_entity.id
_entity.type
_entity.pdbx_description
1 polymer ?
#
loop_
_entity_poly.entity_id
_entity_poly.type
_entity_poly.pdbx_seq_one_letter_code
_entity_poly.pdbx_strand_id
1 'polypeptide(L)'
;MAMAAARRALLNHLRVPVARPAVAAGSVPVARLLSSTSEVEKGSFLDKGEVADRVVSVIKNFQKIEPSKVTPNAHFQKDLGLDSLDTVEIVMAFEEEFSFEIPDNEAEKIDSIKSAVDFIASHPQAKCDAGGSSMLPARWLCERWVGQRWLCERWVGQRWCSAWGGGGGGDPTMFEAFWRETGDAAELVVPGWQTMSYFSDVSNVCWFMEPDFDQQVRRLHRTVGNAAVDGYHVLVGTGSTQLLMAALYALSPADAVQPTSVVSTAPYYSWYPAVTDFLRSGLFRWAGDASSFIGDAYIELVCSPNNPDGAIRDAVLGSGGSGKAVHDLAYYWPQYTPITRRADHDIMLFTMSKSTGHAGTRIGWALVKDREVARRMTKFVELNTVSVSKDSQLRAAKVLRAVSDGYDGGASASRHRLFDFGRRKMAERWRMLREAAAASGIFSLPEETSGRCNFANETAANNPAFAWLRCDREDVEDCAGFLRGHKIVTRSGNQFGAGPSDEIHFGALSFIADDSAWLCEAPLDVEALPVRGATHFHALTYGFLL
;
A
#
# COMPACT_ATOMS: atom_id res chain seq x y z
N MET A 1 -49.48 -23.42 -18.94
CA MET A 1 -49.56 -23.71 -20.39
C MET A 1 -50.01 -22.48 -21.18
N ALA A 2 -49.10 -21.55 -21.50
CA ALA A 2 -49.35 -20.47 -22.50
C ALA A 2 -48.07 -19.77 -23.00
N MET A 3 -46.96 -19.81 -22.25
CA MET A 3 -45.73 -19.06 -22.62
C MET A 3 -44.60 -19.91 -23.24
N ALA A 4 -44.87 -21.17 -23.64
CA ALA A 4 -43.90 -22.01 -24.37
C ALA A 4 -44.17 -22.05 -25.90
N ALA A 5 -45.36 -21.64 -26.34
CA ALA A 5 -45.75 -21.62 -27.75
C ALA A 5 -45.31 -20.34 -28.50
N ALA A 6 -45.17 -19.20 -27.81
CA ALA A 6 -44.76 -17.93 -28.43
C ALA A 6 -43.26 -17.89 -28.80
N ARG A 7 -42.40 -18.58 -28.04
CA ARG A 7 -40.94 -18.61 -28.29
C ARG A 7 -40.55 -19.50 -29.48
N ARG A 8 -41.39 -20.49 -29.81
CA ARG A 8 -41.16 -21.41 -30.96
C ARG A 8 -41.64 -20.85 -32.29
N ALA A 9 -42.51 -19.84 -32.31
CA ALA A 9 -43.01 -19.21 -33.53
C ALA A 9 -42.09 -18.11 -34.06
N LEU A 10 -41.32 -17.42 -33.22
CA LEU A 10 -40.44 -16.32 -33.66
C LEU A 10 -39.09 -16.80 -34.26
N LEU A 11 -38.61 -17.98 -33.87
CA LEU A 11 -37.30 -18.50 -34.32
C LEU A 11 -37.32 -19.19 -35.69
N ASN A 12 -38.50 -19.32 -36.32
CA ASN A 12 -38.66 -19.94 -37.64
C ASN A 12 -38.66 -18.93 -38.81
N HIS A 13 -38.53 -17.61 -38.58
CA HIS A 13 -38.69 -16.59 -39.63
C HIS A 13 -37.49 -15.70 -39.97
N LEU A 14 -36.27 -16.02 -39.52
CA LEU A 14 -35.07 -15.29 -39.96
C LEU A 14 -33.96 -16.27 -40.38
N ARG A 15 -34.13 -16.86 -41.56
CA ARG A 15 -33.04 -17.44 -42.36
C ARG A 15 -32.90 -16.65 -43.65
N VAL A 16 -31.74 -16.03 -43.86
CA VAL A 16 -31.24 -15.62 -45.19
C VAL A 16 -29.83 -16.21 -45.34
N PRO A 17 -29.49 -16.82 -46.48
CA PRO A 17 -28.31 -17.68 -46.62
C PRO A 17 -27.08 -16.89 -47.04
N VAL A 18 -25.89 -17.26 -46.53
CA VAL A 18 -24.63 -16.91 -47.19
C VAL A 18 -23.74 -18.16 -47.23
N ALA A 19 -23.31 -18.46 -48.46
CA ALA A 19 -22.52 -19.61 -48.85
C ALA A 19 -21.08 -19.58 -48.29
N ARG A 20 -20.52 -20.75 -48.00
CA ARG A 20 -19.06 -20.96 -47.92
C ARG A 20 -18.62 -21.77 -49.14
N PRO A 21 -17.48 -21.46 -49.78
CA PRO A 21 -16.92 -22.31 -50.80
C PRO A 21 -16.32 -23.58 -50.18
N ALA A 22 -16.37 -24.63 -50.98
CA ALA A 22 -16.07 -26.01 -50.65
C ALA A 22 -14.57 -26.29 -50.46
N VAL A 23 -14.25 -27.20 -49.53
CA VAL A 23 -13.15 -28.16 -49.68
C VAL A 23 -13.61 -29.52 -49.14
N ALA A 24 -13.17 -30.56 -49.84
CA ALA A 24 -13.79 -31.86 -50.03
C ALA A 24 -13.73 -32.84 -48.83
N ALA A 25 -14.57 -33.87 -48.98
CA ALA A 25 -14.90 -34.93 -48.06
C ALA A 25 -13.86 -36.05 -47.92
N GLY A 26 -13.98 -36.81 -46.83
CA GLY A 26 -13.48 -38.18 -46.66
C GLY A 26 -13.87 -38.69 -45.26
N SER A 27 -15.08 -39.25 -45.10
CA SER A 27 -15.38 -40.70 -45.01
C SER A 27 -15.39 -41.26 -43.57
N VAL A 28 -16.58 -41.65 -43.11
CA VAL A 28 -16.90 -42.44 -41.89
C VAL A 28 -17.17 -43.90 -42.33
N PRO A 29 -17.02 -44.97 -41.51
CA PRO A 29 -18.13 -45.45 -40.65
C PRO A 29 -17.71 -46.18 -39.33
N VAL A 30 -18.39 -45.94 -38.19
CA VAL A 30 -19.49 -46.73 -37.52
C VAL A 30 -19.06 -47.94 -36.67
N ALA A 31 -19.31 -47.90 -35.35
CA ALA A 31 -20.09 -48.87 -34.54
C ALA A 31 -19.86 -48.64 -33.02
N ARG A 32 -20.81 -48.04 -32.28
CA ARG A 32 -21.86 -48.68 -31.43
C ARG A 32 -21.34 -49.48 -30.21
N LEU A 33 -21.55 -48.95 -29.00
CA LEU A 33 -22.52 -49.52 -28.05
C LEU A 33 -22.88 -48.56 -26.91
N LEU A 34 -24.04 -48.83 -26.31
CA LEU A 34 -24.88 -48.02 -25.43
C LEU A 34 -24.43 -48.04 -23.97
N SER A 35 -24.61 -46.95 -23.23
CA SER A 35 -25.47 -46.92 -22.04
C SER A 35 -25.72 -45.50 -21.50
N SER A 36 -26.99 -45.25 -21.18
CA SER A 36 -27.52 -44.23 -20.28
C SER A 36 -26.97 -44.42 -18.86
N THR A 37 -26.77 -43.45 -17.96
CA THR A 37 -27.64 -42.37 -17.48
C THR A 37 -26.84 -41.35 -16.64
N SER A 38 -27.41 -40.15 -16.51
CA SER A 38 -27.32 -39.16 -15.40
C SER A 38 -26.02 -38.40 -15.08
N GLU A 39 -26.13 -37.07 -15.25
CA GLU A 39 -25.78 -36.01 -14.29
C GLU A 39 -24.35 -35.44 -14.19
N VAL A 40 -24.37 -34.14 -13.83
CA VAL A 40 -23.35 -33.31 -13.18
C VAL A 40 -22.52 -32.38 -14.08
N GLU A 41 -22.75 -31.09 -13.87
CA GLU A 41 -21.95 -29.94 -14.31
C GLU A 41 -20.47 -30.13 -13.95
N LYS A 42 -19.56 -30.07 -14.93
CA LYS A 42 -18.12 -30.06 -14.66
C LYS A 42 -17.56 -28.64 -14.71
N GLY A 43 -17.33 -28.10 -13.52
CA GLY A 43 -16.29 -27.09 -13.30
C GLY A 43 -14.92 -27.68 -13.67
N SER A 44 -14.02 -26.84 -14.15
CA SER A 44 -12.67 -27.23 -14.54
C SER A 44 -11.81 -27.49 -13.29
N PHE A 45 -11.69 -28.75 -12.87
CA PHE A 45 -10.71 -29.20 -11.88
C PHE A 45 -9.31 -29.29 -12.52
N LEU A 46 -8.26 -29.03 -11.75
CA LEU A 46 -6.85 -29.27 -12.15
C LEU A 46 -6.64 -30.75 -12.50
N ASP A 47 -5.79 -31.03 -13.49
CA ASP A 47 -5.37 -32.41 -13.75
C ASP A 47 -4.49 -32.90 -12.59
N LYS A 48 -4.77 -34.11 -12.10
CA LYS A 48 -4.09 -34.68 -10.94
C LYS A 48 -2.58 -34.86 -11.16
N GLY A 49 -2.15 -35.03 -12.41
CA GLY A 49 -0.73 -35.07 -12.78
C GLY A 49 -0.04 -33.73 -12.58
N GLU A 50 -0.69 -32.63 -12.98
CA GLU A 50 -0.16 -31.27 -12.82
C GLU A 50 -0.03 -30.87 -11.35
N VAL A 51 -1.02 -31.23 -10.53
CA VAL A 51 -0.95 -31.04 -9.06
C VAL A 51 0.20 -31.84 -8.46
N ALA A 52 0.38 -33.09 -8.89
CA ALA A 52 1.46 -33.94 -8.39
C ALA A 52 2.85 -33.36 -8.68
N ASP A 53 3.07 -32.86 -9.91
CA ASP A 53 4.34 -32.28 -10.30
C ASP A 53 4.67 -31.01 -9.50
N ARG A 54 3.67 -30.15 -9.26
CA ARG A 54 3.82 -28.92 -8.47
C ARG A 54 4.06 -29.20 -6.99
N VAL A 55 3.31 -30.12 -6.38
CA VAL A 55 3.50 -30.55 -4.99
C VAL A 55 4.89 -31.15 -4.78
N VAL A 56 5.34 -32.03 -5.69
CA VAL A 56 6.69 -32.61 -5.65
C VAL A 56 7.78 -31.53 -5.78
N SER A 57 7.54 -30.51 -6.61
CA SER A 57 8.47 -29.38 -6.79
C SER A 57 8.62 -28.56 -5.49
N VAL A 58 7.51 -28.21 -4.82
CA VAL A 58 7.54 -27.51 -3.53
C VAL A 58 8.34 -28.30 -2.49
N ILE A 59 8.12 -29.60 -2.39
CA ILE A 59 8.80 -30.46 -1.40
C ILE A 59 10.29 -30.60 -1.71
N LYS A 60 10.69 -30.76 -2.98
CA LYS A 60 12.11 -30.84 -3.35
C LYS A 60 12.91 -29.58 -3.03
N ASN A 61 12.23 -28.43 -2.91
CA ASN A 61 12.85 -27.14 -2.61
C ASN A 61 12.95 -26.85 -1.11
N PHE A 62 12.45 -27.75 -0.24
CA PHE A 62 12.56 -27.60 1.20
C PHE A 62 13.98 -27.98 1.67
N GLN A 63 14.67 -27.07 2.36
CA GLN A 63 16.11 -27.20 2.65
C GLN A 63 16.51 -28.44 3.46
N LYS A 64 15.57 -28.97 4.24
CA LYS A 64 15.78 -30.17 5.07
C LYS A 64 15.59 -31.48 4.30
N ILE A 65 15.19 -31.43 3.02
CA ILE A 65 14.82 -32.60 2.22
C ILE A 65 15.85 -32.81 1.10
N GLU A 66 16.38 -34.03 0.99
CA GLU A 66 17.17 -34.43 -0.17
C GLU A 66 16.25 -34.72 -1.37
N PRO A 67 16.42 -34.04 -2.52
CA PRO A 67 15.51 -34.20 -3.67
C PRO A 67 15.40 -35.63 -4.22
N SER A 68 16.42 -36.47 -3.95
CA SER A 68 16.48 -37.88 -4.35
C SER A 68 15.57 -38.80 -3.52
N LYS A 69 15.16 -38.39 -2.31
CA LYS A 69 14.26 -39.15 -1.42
C LYS A 69 12.78 -38.85 -1.64
N VAL A 70 12.47 -37.81 -2.42
CA VAL A 70 11.10 -37.37 -2.71
C VAL A 70 10.44 -38.34 -3.71
N THR A 71 9.61 -39.25 -3.20
CA THR A 71 8.78 -40.14 -4.01
C THR A 71 7.30 -39.73 -3.93
N PRO A 72 6.46 -39.99 -4.95
CA PRO A 72 5.06 -39.55 -4.96
C PRO A 72 4.20 -40.04 -3.77
N ASN A 73 4.67 -41.04 -3.03
CA ASN A 73 3.99 -41.61 -1.86
C ASN A 73 4.76 -41.37 -0.54
N ALA A 74 5.80 -40.54 -0.54
CA ALA A 74 6.62 -40.30 0.65
C ALA A 74 5.81 -39.63 1.76
N HIS A 75 5.96 -40.15 2.97
CA HIS A 75 5.39 -39.58 4.18
C HIS A 75 6.38 -38.57 4.78
N PHE A 76 5.89 -37.38 5.14
CA PHE A 76 6.73 -36.25 5.58
C PHE A 76 7.61 -36.59 6.79
N GLN A 77 7.02 -37.23 7.81
CA GLN A 77 7.75 -37.62 9.02
C GLN A 77 8.54 -38.92 8.87
N LYS A 78 7.92 -39.97 8.31
CA LYS A 78 8.49 -41.33 8.29
C LYS A 78 9.58 -41.52 7.23
N ASP A 79 9.42 -40.89 6.06
CA ASP A 79 10.30 -41.10 4.91
C ASP A 79 11.22 -39.91 4.65
N LEU A 80 10.76 -38.68 4.94
CA LEU A 80 11.55 -37.44 4.74
C LEU A 80 12.15 -36.89 6.05
N GLY A 81 11.82 -37.47 7.21
CA GLY A 81 12.44 -37.14 8.49
C GLY A 81 12.09 -35.75 9.02
N LEU A 82 10.97 -35.17 8.59
CA LEU A 82 10.51 -33.86 9.00
C LEU A 82 9.81 -33.90 10.36
N ASP A 83 9.92 -32.83 11.13
CA ASP A 83 9.17 -32.68 12.38
C ASP A 83 7.77 -32.07 12.16
N SER A 84 6.99 -31.93 13.23
CA SER A 84 5.65 -31.37 13.16
C SER A 84 5.63 -29.88 12.79
N LEU A 85 6.70 -29.13 13.08
CA LEU A 85 6.81 -27.72 12.73
C LEU A 85 7.13 -27.56 11.23
N ASP A 86 8.00 -28.42 10.70
CA ASP A 86 8.32 -28.51 9.27
C ASP A 86 7.09 -28.86 8.42
N THR A 87 6.19 -29.68 8.97
CA THR A 87 4.93 -30.04 8.29
C THR A 87 4.02 -28.82 8.15
N VAL A 88 3.96 -27.95 9.16
CA VAL A 88 3.20 -26.68 9.09
C VAL A 88 3.79 -25.75 8.03
N GLU A 89 5.12 -25.62 7.95
CA GLU A 89 5.77 -24.79 6.94
C GLU A 89 5.51 -25.28 5.51
N ILE A 90 5.46 -26.60 5.30
CA ILE A 90 5.14 -27.20 4.00
C ILE A 90 3.68 -26.95 3.61
N VAL A 91 2.74 -27.07 4.55
CA VAL A 91 1.33 -26.76 4.29
C VAL A 91 1.15 -25.30 3.90
N MET A 92 1.82 -24.38 4.61
CA MET A 92 1.83 -22.96 4.25
C MET A 92 2.43 -22.71 2.85
N ALA A 93 3.45 -23.48 2.46
CA ALA A 93 4.02 -23.40 1.12
C ALA A 93 3.04 -23.89 0.03
N PHE A 94 2.16 -24.86 0.32
CA PHE A 94 1.10 -25.26 -0.59
C PHE A 94 -0.01 -24.21 -0.71
N GLU A 95 -0.41 -23.59 0.40
CA GLU A 95 -1.36 -22.48 0.39
C GLU A 95 -0.89 -21.33 -0.51
N GLU A 96 0.40 -20.99 -0.41
CA GLU A 96 1.03 -19.97 -1.24
C GLU A 96 1.10 -20.39 -2.72
N GLU A 97 1.53 -21.62 -3.01
CA GLU A 97 1.70 -22.15 -4.37
C GLU A 97 0.36 -22.24 -5.12
N PHE A 98 -0.70 -22.71 -4.45
CA PHE A 98 -2.01 -22.93 -5.07
C PHE A 98 -3.01 -21.79 -4.81
N SER A 99 -2.61 -20.77 -4.05
CA SER A 99 -3.38 -19.55 -3.77
C SER A 99 -4.74 -19.81 -3.10
N PHE A 100 -4.80 -20.71 -2.12
CA PHE A 100 -5.99 -20.97 -1.30
C PHE A 100 -5.60 -21.29 0.15
N GLU A 101 -6.54 -21.13 1.09
CA GLU A 101 -6.32 -21.42 2.52
C GLU A 101 -6.76 -22.83 2.87
N ILE A 102 -5.94 -23.55 3.64
CA ILE A 102 -6.20 -24.90 4.14
C ILE A 102 -6.61 -24.77 5.62
N PRO A 103 -7.86 -25.08 5.98
CA PRO A 103 -8.28 -25.05 7.37
C PRO A 103 -7.42 -25.95 8.26
N ASP A 104 -7.11 -25.52 9.49
CA ASP A 104 -6.22 -26.24 10.43
C ASP A 104 -6.59 -27.73 10.60
N ASN A 105 -7.90 -28.04 10.66
CA ASN A 105 -8.43 -29.40 10.81
C ASN A 105 -8.26 -30.30 9.56
N GLU A 106 -7.95 -29.71 8.42
CA GLU A 106 -7.63 -30.40 7.17
C GLU A 106 -6.12 -30.47 6.97
N ALA A 107 -5.38 -29.41 7.33
CA ALA A 107 -3.92 -29.37 7.36
C ALA A 107 -3.31 -30.51 8.20
N GLU A 108 -3.89 -30.80 9.37
CA GLU A 108 -3.45 -31.92 10.24
C GLU A 108 -3.56 -33.30 9.57
N LYS A 109 -4.37 -33.45 8.52
CA LYS A 109 -4.58 -34.71 7.80
C LYS A 109 -3.63 -34.87 6.60
N ILE A 110 -2.82 -33.84 6.29
CA ILE A 110 -1.88 -33.84 5.17
C ILE A 110 -0.51 -34.30 5.67
N ASP A 111 -0.27 -35.61 5.66
CA ASP A 111 0.93 -36.25 6.22
C ASP A 111 1.92 -36.80 5.17
N SER A 112 1.52 -36.78 3.91
CA SER A 112 2.23 -37.39 2.78
C SER A 112 2.01 -36.65 1.46
N ILE A 113 2.93 -36.80 0.52
CA ILE A 113 2.82 -36.18 -0.82
C ILE A 113 1.49 -36.55 -1.49
N LYS A 114 1.12 -37.83 -1.40
CA LYS A 114 -0.13 -38.33 -1.94
C LYS A 114 -1.35 -37.65 -1.31
N SER A 115 -1.38 -37.50 0.01
CA SER A 115 -2.48 -36.81 0.71
C SER A 115 -2.61 -35.35 0.29
N ALA A 116 -1.48 -34.64 0.10
CA ALA A 116 -1.47 -33.27 -0.38
C ALA A 116 -2.02 -33.17 -1.81
N VAL A 117 -1.58 -34.04 -2.72
CA VAL A 117 -2.06 -34.06 -4.11
C VAL A 117 -3.55 -34.37 -4.19
N ASP A 118 -4.02 -35.37 -3.43
CA ASP A 118 -5.42 -35.75 -3.40
C ASP A 118 -6.30 -34.60 -2.87
N PHE A 119 -5.82 -33.91 -1.83
CA PHE A 119 -6.50 -32.77 -1.22
C PHE A 119 -6.60 -31.60 -2.20
N ILE A 120 -5.48 -31.16 -2.76
CA ILE A 120 -5.39 -30.01 -3.66
C ILE A 120 -6.17 -30.25 -4.97
N ALA A 121 -6.08 -31.47 -5.54
CA ALA A 121 -6.82 -31.81 -6.76
C ALA A 121 -8.35 -31.85 -6.55
N SER A 122 -8.80 -32.06 -5.32
CA SER A 122 -10.24 -32.06 -4.97
C SER A 122 -10.78 -30.68 -4.59
N HIS A 123 -9.91 -29.67 -4.45
CA HIS A 123 -10.29 -28.36 -3.94
C HIS A 123 -10.85 -27.45 -5.06
N PRO A 124 -12.08 -26.89 -4.94
CA PRO A 124 -12.73 -26.12 -6.00
C PRO A 124 -12.05 -24.79 -6.39
N GLN A 125 -11.08 -24.32 -5.59
CA GLN A 125 -10.41 -23.02 -5.74
C GLN A 125 -8.95 -23.12 -6.21
N ALA A 126 -8.42 -24.33 -6.43
CA ALA A 126 -7.04 -24.51 -6.85
C ALA A 126 -6.85 -24.01 -8.31
N LYS A 127 -6.02 -22.97 -8.51
CA LYS A 127 -5.83 -22.30 -9.81
C LYS A 127 -5.09 -23.16 -10.85
N CYS A 128 -5.56 -23.13 -12.11
CA CYS A 128 -4.82 -23.55 -13.31
C CYS A 128 -4.01 -22.38 -13.89
N ASP A 129 -2.69 -22.45 -13.86
CA ASP A 129 -1.82 -21.52 -14.59
C ASP A 129 -1.42 -22.17 -15.93
N ALA A 130 -2.14 -21.82 -16.99
CA ALA A 130 -1.77 -22.17 -18.36
C ALA A 130 -0.56 -21.30 -18.80
N GLY A 131 0.65 -21.73 -18.48
CA GLY A 131 1.87 -21.08 -18.95
C GLY A 131 3.11 -21.52 -18.20
N GLY A 132 3.74 -22.61 -18.67
CA GLY A 132 5.01 -23.09 -18.13
C GLY A 132 6.11 -22.04 -18.22
N SER A 133 6.54 -21.54 -17.05
CA SER A 133 7.89 -21.02 -16.82
C SER A 133 8.23 -21.28 -15.37
N SER A 134 9.35 -21.98 -15.14
CA SER A 134 9.84 -22.40 -13.83
C SER A 134 9.82 -21.25 -12.81
N MET A 135 8.90 -21.33 -11.85
CA MET A 135 8.68 -20.35 -10.80
C MET A 135 9.65 -20.63 -9.65
N LEU A 136 10.50 -19.66 -9.30
CA LEU A 136 11.28 -19.65 -8.07
C LEU A 136 10.56 -18.78 -7.02
N PRO A 137 10.46 -19.19 -5.74
CA PRO A 137 9.98 -18.32 -4.68
C PRO A 137 11.00 -17.23 -4.34
N ALA A 138 10.53 -15.98 -4.26
CA ALA A 138 11.33 -14.77 -4.05
C ALA A 138 11.84 -14.59 -2.60
N ARG A 139 12.09 -15.67 -1.85
CA ARG A 139 12.56 -15.61 -0.45
C ARG A 139 13.99 -16.14 -0.23
N TRP A 140 14.66 -16.63 -1.27
CA TRP A 140 16.00 -17.24 -1.16
C TRP A 140 17.09 -16.61 -2.05
N LEU A 141 16.89 -15.37 -2.52
CA LEU A 141 17.87 -14.65 -3.36
C LEU A 141 18.58 -13.49 -2.63
N CYS A 142 18.92 -13.65 -1.35
CA CYS A 142 19.80 -12.69 -0.69
C CYS A 142 21.30 -13.05 -0.76
N GLU A 143 21.69 -14.21 -1.29
CA GLU A 143 23.11 -14.59 -1.35
C GLU A 143 23.49 -15.35 -2.63
N ARG A 144 23.42 -14.71 -3.80
CA ARG A 144 24.34 -15.06 -4.89
C ARG A 144 24.46 -13.99 -5.97
N TRP A 145 25.65 -13.43 -6.08
CA TRP A 145 26.10 -12.57 -7.19
C TRP A 145 26.30 -13.44 -8.43
N VAL A 146 25.52 -13.20 -9.49
CA VAL A 146 25.76 -13.81 -10.82
C VAL A 146 25.87 -12.70 -11.85
N GLY A 147 27.10 -12.48 -12.34
CA GLY A 147 27.42 -11.85 -13.62
C GLY A 147 26.53 -10.70 -14.07
N GLN A 148 26.73 -9.52 -13.48
CA GLN A 148 26.39 -8.20 -14.06
C GLN A 148 24.90 -7.84 -14.35
N ARG A 149 23.89 -8.48 -13.74
CA ARG A 149 22.51 -7.92 -13.76
C ARG A 149 21.61 -8.41 -12.62
N TRP A 150 20.80 -7.51 -12.06
CA TRP A 150 19.66 -7.86 -11.21
C TRP A 150 18.42 -8.13 -12.06
N LEU A 151 17.89 -9.36 -12.04
CA LEU A 151 16.60 -9.74 -12.64
C LEU A 151 15.47 -9.38 -11.66
N CYS A 152 15.06 -8.11 -11.57
CA CYS A 152 14.02 -7.72 -10.60
C CYS A 152 13.07 -6.60 -11.09
N GLU A 153 12.96 -6.35 -12.39
CA GLU A 153 12.29 -5.12 -12.85
C GLU A 153 10.82 -5.25 -13.22
N ARG A 154 10.23 -6.46 -13.26
CA ARG A 154 8.87 -6.60 -13.83
C ARG A 154 7.80 -7.28 -12.96
N TRP A 155 8.15 -7.89 -11.84
CA TRP A 155 7.21 -8.76 -11.08
C TRP A 155 7.07 -8.46 -9.58
N VAL A 156 7.95 -7.64 -8.99
CA VAL A 156 7.91 -7.38 -7.53
C VAL A 156 6.85 -6.35 -7.14
N GLY A 157 6.52 -5.41 -8.03
CA GLY A 157 5.50 -4.37 -7.75
C GLY A 157 4.09 -4.93 -7.49
N GLN A 158 3.74 -6.08 -8.08
CA GLN A 158 2.42 -6.69 -7.88
C GLN A 158 2.32 -7.55 -6.60
N ARG A 159 3.43 -8.13 -6.11
CA ARG A 159 3.42 -9.11 -5.00
C ARG A 159 3.45 -8.51 -3.60
N TRP A 160 3.99 -7.29 -3.42
CA TRP A 160 3.96 -6.61 -2.12
C TRP A 160 2.62 -5.92 -1.84
N CYS A 161 1.84 -5.63 -2.88
CA CYS A 161 0.49 -5.12 -2.75
C CYS A 161 -0.40 -6.09 -1.95
N SER A 162 -0.27 -7.40 -2.12
CA SER A 162 -1.17 -8.39 -1.51
C SER A 162 -1.02 -8.57 0.01
N ALA A 163 0.14 -8.27 0.61
CA ALA A 163 0.34 -8.44 2.06
C ALA A 163 -0.33 -7.34 2.92
N TRP A 164 -0.75 -6.23 2.30
CA TRP A 164 -1.46 -5.12 2.95
C TRP A 164 -2.88 -4.90 2.37
N GLY A 165 -3.41 -5.88 1.63
CA GLY A 165 -4.57 -5.68 0.76
C GLY A 165 -4.20 -4.68 -0.35
N GLY A 166 -3.99 -5.19 -1.58
CA GLY A 166 -3.48 -4.39 -2.71
C GLY A 166 -4.24 -3.10 -2.92
N GLY A 167 -3.66 -2.06 -3.52
CA GLY A 167 -4.32 -0.79 -3.90
C GLY A 167 -4.74 0.18 -2.77
N GLY A 168 -5.05 -0.31 -1.56
CA GLY A 168 -5.50 0.53 -0.43
C GLY A 168 -4.36 1.06 0.46
N GLY A 169 -3.12 0.61 0.24
CA GLY A 169 -1.94 1.01 0.99
C GLY A 169 -1.32 2.30 0.43
N GLY A 170 -0.97 3.25 1.31
CA GLY A 170 -0.20 4.43 0.93
C GLY A 170 1.28 4.14 0.66
N ASP A 171 1.63 3.05 -0.01
CA ASP A 171 3.03 2.70 -0.26
C ASP A 171 3.63 3.63 -1.32
N PRO A 172 4.67 4.42 -1.02
CA PRO A 172 5.14 5.52 -1.86
C PRO A 172 6.14 5.05 -2.94
N THR A 173 5.83 3.97 -3.67
CA THR A 173 6.75 3.37 -4.65
C THR A 173 6.99 4.23 -5.90
N MET A 174 6.19 5.29 -6.13
CA MET A 174 6.42 6.25 -7.22
C MET A 174 7.80 6.90 -7.24
N PHE A 175 8.49 6.94 -6.09
CA PHE A 175 9.81 7.54 -5.96
C PHE A 175 10.96 6.59 -6.33
N GLU A 176 10.68 5.30 -6.58
CA GLU A 176 11.73 4.32 -6.89
C GLU A 176 12.53 4.72 -8.14
N ALA A 177 11.84 5.13 -9.21
CA ALA A 177 12.48 5.59 -10.45
C ALA A 177 13.47 6.75 -10.19
N PHE A 178 13.09 7.71 -9.36
CA PHE A 178 13.98 8.82 -8.99
C PHE A 178 15.25 8.35 -8.27
N TRP A 179 15.12 7.41 -7.34
CA TRP A 179 16.27 6.92 -6.58
C TRP A 179 17.19 6.04 -7.40
N ARG A 180 16.66 5.28 -8.37
CA ARG A 180 17.46 4.53 -9.34
C ARG A 180 18.33 5.46 -10.19
N GLU A 181 17.78 6.60 -10.63
CA GLU A 181 18.53 7.60 -11.40
C GLU A 181 19.53 8.40 -10.55
N THR A 182 19.30 8.54 -9.24
CA THR A 182 20.17 9.29 -8.34
C THR A 182 21.57 8.64 -8.19
N GLY A 183 21.67 7.32 -8.40
CA GLY A 183 22.93 6.57 -8.38
C GLY A 183 23.74 6.74 -7.09
N ASP A 184 25.06 6.79 -7.23
CA ASP A 184 26.06 6.79 -6.15
C ASP A 184 25.88 7.95 -5.13
N ALA A 185 25.16 9.02 -5.51
CA ALA A 185 24.89 10.15 -4.63
C ALA A 185 24.12 9.74 -3.36
N ALA A 186 23.27 8.71 -3.46
CA ALA A 186 22.50 8.15 -2.34
C ALA A 186 23.02 6.78 -1.85
N GLU A 187 24.14 6.28 -2.39
CA GLU A 187 24.73 5.01 -1.97
C GLU A 187 25.38 5.13 -0.58
N LEU A 188 25.20 4.11 0.27
CA LEU A 188 25.77 4.05 1.61
C LEU A 188 26.55 2.75 1.79
N VAL A 189 27.80 2.87 2.21
CA VAL A 189 28.62 1.75 2.69
C VAL A 189 28.76 1.86 4.20
N VAL A 190 28.32 0.84 4.94
CA VAL A 190 28.47 0.74 6.40
C VAL A 190 29.47 -0.36 6.72
N PRO A 191 30.69 -0.03 7.18
CA PRO A 191 31.64 -1.03 7.66
C PRO A 191 31.05 -1.84 8.82
N GLY A 192 31.35 -3.14 8.92
CA GLY A 192 30.75 -4.01 9.93
C GLY A 192 31.03 -3.66 11.40
N TRP A 193 31.99 -2.76 11.68
CA TRP A 193 32.29 -2.25 13.01
C TRP A 193 31.62 -0.89 13.31
N GLN A 194 31.05 -0.23 12.30
CA GLN A 194 30.42 1.07 12.49
C GLN A 194 29.14 0.90 13.31
N THR A 195 28.88 1.86 14.21
CA THR A 195 27.62 1.94 14.98
C THR A 195 27.27 0.71 15.84
N MET A 196 28.28 -0.01 16.35
CA MET A 196 28.08 -1.12 17.31
C MET A 196 27.52 -0.68 18.68
N SER A 197 27.70 0.59 19.04
CA SER A 197 27.24 1.15 20.33
C SER A 197 25.75 1.48 20.31
N TYR A 198 25.08 1.35 21.47
CA TYR A 198 23.73 1.88 21.68
C TYR A 198 23.69 3.41 21.57
N PHE A 199 24.73 4.09 22.05
CA PHE A 199 24.76 5.54 22.20
C PHE A 199 25.28 6.23 20.93
N SER A 200 24.65 7.35 20.57
CA SER A 200 25.15 8.27 19.53
C SER A 200 25.73 9.54 20.14
N ASP A 201 24.92 10.28 20.90
CA ASP A 201 25.31 11.51 21.58
C ASP A 201 24.59 11.63 22.92
N VAL A 202 25.26 11.26 24.00
CA VAL A 202 24.70 11.28 25.36
C VAL A 202 24.38 12.68 25.89
N SER A 203 24.83 13.74 25.22
CA SER A 203 24.49 15.12 25.58
C SER A 203 23.14 15.56 24.99
N ASN A 204 22.66 14.86 23.96
CA ASN A 204 21.38 15.14 23.32
C ASN A 204 20.21 14.60 24.16
N VAL A 205 19.06 15.29 24.12
CA VAL A 205 17.82 14.79 24.73
C VAL A 205 17.47 13.42 24.14
N CYS A 206 17.62 13.27 22.83
CA CYS A 206 17.48 12.01 22.10
C CYS A 206 18.86 11.36 21.93
N TRP A 207 19.37 10.74 22.99
CA TRP A 207 20.77 10.28 23.06
C TRP A 207 21.17 9.19 22.04
N PHE A 208 20.18 8.51 21.46
CA PHE A 208 20.37 7.48 20.42
C PHE A 208 20.26 8.04 18.99
N MET A 209 20.10 9.35 18.82
CA MET A 209 20.02 9.99 17.51
C MET A 209 21.41 10.26 16.95
N GLU A 210 21.67 9.84 15.72
CA GLU A 210 22.90 10.13 15.01
C GLU A 210 23.01 11.65 14.72
N PRO A 211 24.14 12.31 15.05
CA PRO A 211 24.30 13.75 14.85
C PRO A 211 24.13 14.20 13.39
N ASP A 212 24.60 13.40 12.43
CA ASP A 212 24.44 13.70 11.01
C ASP A 212 22.96 13.62 10.59
N PHE A 213 22.18 12.70 11.17
CA PHE A 213 20.75 12.65 10.90
C PHE A 213 20.03 13.93 11.36
N ASP A 214 20.30 14.41 12.58
CA ASP A 214 19.78 15.72 13.06
C ASP A 214 20.18 16.86 12.11
N GLN A 215 21.45 16.90 11.70
CA GLN A 215 21.95 17.92 10.79
C GLN A 215 21.19 17.91 9.45
N GLN A 216 20.99 16.73 8.83
CA GLN A 216 20.32 16.64 7.55
C GLN A 216 18.81 16.89 7.65
N VAL A 217 18.14 16.50 8.75
CA VAL A 217 16.74 16.88 9.01
C VAL A 217 16.59 18.39 9.05
N ARG A 218 17.44 19.08 9.81
CA ARG A 218 17.41 20.55 9.92
C ARG A 218 17.71 21.22 8.59
N ARG A 219 18.71 20.71 7.85
CA ARG A 219 19.07 21.22 6.52
C ARG A 219 17.90 21.09 5.56
N LEU A 220 17.28 19.91 5.47
CA LEU A 220 16.15 19.64 4.59
C LEU A 220 15.01 20.63 4.82
N HIS A 221 14.60 20.85 6.07
CA HIS A 221 13.54 21.80 6.39
C HIS A 221 13.91 23.26 6.07
N ARG A 222 15.19 23.64 6.17
CA ARG A 222 15.66 24.97 5.72
C ARG A 222 15.65 25.09 4.20
N THR A 223 16.05 24.06 3.48
CA THR A 223 16.01 23.99 2.01
C THR A 223 14.57 24.09 1.50
N VAL A 224 13.62 23.39 2.13
CA VAL A 224 12.21 23.38 1.71
C VAL A 224 11.44 24.61 2.22
N GLY A 225 11.78 25.09 3.42
CA GLY A 225 11.07 26.19 4.09
C GLY A 225 9.73 25.78 4.69
N ASN A 226 9.43 24.48 4.83
CA ASN A 226 8.15 23.98 5.31
C ASN A 226 7.99 23.97 6.84
N ALA A 227 9.07 23.96 7.63
CA ALA A 227 8.97 23.88 9.09
C ALA A 227 10.01 24.71 9.83
N ALA A 228 9.64 25.14 11.04
CA ALA A 228 10.54 25.71 12.02
C ALA A 228 11.39 24.63 12.68
N VAL A 229 12.71 24.86 12.70
CA VAL A 229 13.68 23.93 13.29
C VAL A 229 14.54 24.57 14.37
N ASP A 230 14.73 25.89 14.30
CA ASP A 230 15.51 26.62 15.30
C ASP A 230 14.68 26.73 16.59
N GLY A 231 15.27 26.40 17.74
CA GLY A 231 14.55 26.31 19.01
C GLY A 231 13.82 24.98 19.25
N TYR A 232 13.93 24.02 18.33
CA TYR A 232 13.31 22.69 18.46
C TYR A 232 14.31 21.58 18.85
N HIS A 233 13.84 20.65 19.67
CA HIS A 233 14.46 19.35 19.89
C HIS A 233 14.02 18.38 18.77
N VAL A 234 15.00 17.76 18.10
CA VAL A 234 14.73 16.72 17.11
C VAL A 234 14.78 15.36 17.81
N LEU A 235 13.74 14.56 17.60
CA LEU A 235 13.65 13.19 18.11
C LEU A 235 13.50 12.24 16.93
N VAL A 236 14.26 11.15 16.91
CA VAL A 236 14.12 10.08 15.91
C VAL A 236 13.22 8.97 16.43
N GLY A 237 12.41 8.38 15.54
CA GLY A 237 11.57 7.23 15.85
C GLY A 237 11.45 6.26 14.68
N THR A 238 11.00 5.05 14.98
CA THR A 238 10.75 3.97 14.03
C THR A 238 9.47 4.25 13.22
N GLY A 239 9.58 5.24 12.34
CA GLY A 239 8.46 5.90 11.65
C GLY A 239 7.73 6.91 12.54
N SER A 240 6.90 7.76 11.91
CA SER A 240 6.04 8.71 12.64
C SER A 240 5.03 8.01 13.56
N THR A 241 4.68 6.74 13.28
CA THR A 241 3.79 5.93 14.13
C THR A 241 4.32 5.77 15.56
N GLN A 242 5.62 5.47 15.73
CA GLN A 242 6.22 5.35 17.07
C GLN A 242 6.23 6.72 17.77
N LEU A 243 6.52 7.79 17.03
CA LEU A 243 6.56 9.15 17.57
C LEU A 243 5.19 9.68 17.95
N LEU A 244 4.14 9.29 17.24
CA LEU A 244 2.76 9.58 17.61
C LEU A 244 2.43 8.96 18.97
N MET A 245 2.71 7.67 19.17
CA MET A 245 2.52 7.01 20.46
C MET A 245 3.39 7.65 21.56
N ALA A 246 4.62 8.02 21.24
CA ALA A 246 5.50 8.74 22.16
C ALA A 246 4.91 10.09 22.59
N ALA A 247 4.32 10.84 21.66
CA ALA A 247 3.65 12.11 21.95
C ALA A 247 2.42 11.90 22.83
N LEU A 248 1.57 10.91 22.53
CA LEU A 248 0.42 10.56 23.38
C LEU A 248 0.85 10.22 24.81
N TYR A 249 1.89 9.39 24.96
CA TYR A 249 2.48 9.06 26.26
C TYR A 249 3.05 10.29 26.99
N ALA A 250 3.75 11.16 26.28
CA ALA A 250 4.41 12.32 26.86
C ALA A 250 3.42 13.40 27.31
N LEU A 251 2.33 13.58 26.57
CA LEU A 251 1.31 14.59 26.86
C LEU A 251 0.28 14.12 27.88
N SER A 252 0.13 12.81 28.08
CA SER A 252 -0.82 12.27 29.05
C SER A 252 -0.24 12.28 30.48
N PRO A 253 -0.89 12.91 31.47
CA PRO A 253 -0.42 12.87 32.86
C PRO A 253 -0.52 11.45 33.44
N ALA A 254 0.48 11.02 34.21
CA ALA A 254 0.50 9.68 34.81
C ALA A 254 -0.43 9.54 36.03
N ASP A 255 -0.78 10.68 36.64
CA ASP A 255 -1.61 10.82 37.83
C ASP A 255 -3.05 11.27 37.50
N ALA A 256 -3.41 11.34 36.22
CA ALA A 256 -4.76 11.69 35.80
C ALA A 256 -5.77 10.65 36.28
N VAL A 257 -6.89 11.12 36.85
CA VAL A 257 -8.00 10.26 37.31
C VAL A 257 -8.69 9.56 36.15
N GLN A 258 -8.71 10.19 34.98
CA GLN A 258 -9.31 9.67 33.75
C GLN A 258 -8.28 9.70 32.62
N PRO A 259 -8.32 8.75 31.67
CA PRO A 259 -7.47 8.78 30.49
C PRO A 259 -7.69 10.06 29.69
N THR A 260 -6.60 10.64 29.19
CA THR A 260 -6.63 11.81 28.32
C THR A 260 -7.39 11.49 27.03
N SER A 261 -8.38 12.31 26.68
CA SER A 261 -9.14 12.15 25.43
C SER A 261 -8.26 12.48 24.22
N VAL A 262 -8.18 11.57 23.25
CA VAL A 262 -7.48 11.80 21.98
C VAL A 262 -8.51 11.97 20.88
N VAL A 263 -8.44 13.07 20.14
CA VAL A 263 -9.44 13.45 19.13
C VAL A 263 -8.77 13.86 17.83
N SER A 264 -9.49 13.78 16.72
CA SER A 264 -9.05 14.34 15.43
C SER A 264 -10.27 14.76 14.62
N THR A 265 -10.15 15.84 13.85
CA THR A 265 -11.25 16.31 13.01
C THR A 265 -11.56 15.31 11.90
N ALA A 266 -12.82 14.88 11.77
CA ALA A 266 -13.22 14.01 10.68
C ALA A 266 -13.28 14.76 9.31
N PRO A 267 -13.01 14.09 8.17
CA PRO A 267 -12.37 12.79 8.09
C PRO A 267 -10.91 12.87 8.55
N TYR A 268 -10.46 11.89 9.33
CA TYR A 268 -9.12 11.81 9.91
C TYR A 268 -8.38 10.56 9.44
N TYR A 269 -7.05 10.51 9.62
CA TYR A 269 -6.26 9.33 9.28
C TYR A 269 -6.78 8.09 10.01
N SER A 270 -7.21 7.09 9.25
CA SER A 270 -7.96 5.94 9.79
C SER A 270 -7.21 5.06 10.80
N TRP A 271 -5.88 5.24 10.94
CA TRP A 271 -5.11 4.54 11.97
C TRP A 271 -5.10 5.24 13.33
N TYR A 272 -5.50 6.51 13.45
CA TYR A 272 -5.48 7.21 14.74
C TYR A 272 -6.29 6.49 15.83
N PRO A 273 -7.54 6.04 15.59
CA PRO A 273 -8.28 5.28 16.60
C PRO A 273 -7.55 3.99 17.00
N ALA A 274 -7.10 3.22 16.01
CA ALA A 274 -6.44 1.93 16.24
C ALA A 274 -5.12 2.09 17.00
N VAL A 275 -4.26 3.05 16.62
CA VAL A 275 -2.98 3.31 17.30
C VAL A 275 -3.21 3.81 18.73
N THR A 276 -4.29 4.55 18.97
CA THR A 276 -4.63 5.05 20.30
C THR A 276 -5.11 3.92 21.22
N ASP A 277 -6.02 3.07 20.75
CA ASP A 277 -6.73 2.13 21.62
C ASP A 277 -6.16 0.70 21.64
N PHE A 278 -5.33 0.31 20.67
CA PHE A 278 -4.84 -1.07 20.55
C PHE A 278 -4.13 -1.58 21.81
N LEU A 279 -3.37 -0.72 22.49
CA LEU A 279 -2.66 -1.06 23.73
C LEU A 279 -3.55 -1.03 24.99
N ARG A 280 -4.80 -0.55 24.88
CA ARG A 280 -5.72 -0.34 26.02
C ARG A 280 -5.06 0.43 27.16
N SER A 281 -4.36 1.51 26.82
CA SER A 281 -3.62 2.34 27.77
C SER A 281 -4.55 2.94 28.82
N GLY A 282 -4.08 3.02 30.07
CA GLY A 282 -4.75 3.80 31.12
C GLY A 282 -4.51 5.30 31.02
N LEU A 283 -3.58 5.74 30.16
CA LEU A 283 -3.14 7.15 30.08
C LEU A 283 -3.98 7.98 29.10
N PHE A 284 -4.46 7.35 28.03
CA PHE A 284 -5.18 8.00 26.95
C PHE A 284 -6.17 7.04 26.29
N ARG A 285 -7.19 7.60 25.64
CA ARG A 285 -8.21 6.85 24.92
C ARG A 285 -8.71 7.62 23.71
N TRP A 286 -9.13 6.94 22.66
CA TRP A 286 -9.80 7.58 21.54
C TRP A 286 -11.14 8.18 21.97
N ALA A 287 -11.40 9.42 21.56
CA ALA A 287 -12.60 10.18 21.92
C ALA A 287 -13.36 10.74 20.70
N GLY A 288 -12.96 10.39 19.48
CA GLY A 288 -13.73 10.69 18.26
C GLY A 288 -13.40 12.03 17.61
N ASP A 289 -14.42 12.63 16.99
CA ASP A 289 -14.29 13.84 16.17
C ASP A 289 -14.08 15.08 17.03
N ALA A 290 -12.96 15.77 16.78
CA ALA A 290 -12.61 17.02 17.46
C ALA A 290 -13.66 18.12 17.26
N SER A 291 -14.37 18.15 16.13
CA SER A 291 -15.38 19.18 15.82
C SER A 291 -16.60 19.14 16.75
N SER A 292 -16.88 17.98 17.35
CA SER A 292 -18.02 17.76 18.25
C SER A 292 -17.59 17.50 19.69
N PHE A 293 -16.28 17.54 19.97
CA PHE A 293 -15.73 17.19 21.27
C PHE A 293 -16.03 18.26 22.32
N ILE A 294 -16.42 17.81 23.53
CA ILE A 294 -16.67 18.66 24.68
C ILE A 294 -15.81 18.14 25.84
N GLY A 295 -14.84 18.94 26.28
CA GLY A 295 -13.98 18.64 27.42
C GLY A 295 -12.72 19.50 27.45
N ASP A 296 -12.13 19.65 28.64
CA ASP A 296 -11.00 20.57 28.85
C ASP A 296 -9.62 19.90 28.70
N ALA A 297 -9.56 18.57 28.85
CA ALA A 297 -8.33 17.78 28.81
C ALA A 297 -8.33 16.85 27.59
N TYR A 298 -7.53 17.21 26.58
CA TYR A 298 -7.48 16.46 25.32
C TYR A 298 -6.12 16.55 24.63
N ILE A 299 -5.88 15.62 23.72
CA ILE A 299 -4.82 15.69 22.71
C ILE A 299 -5.50 15.68 21.34
N GLU A 300 -5.40 16.78 20.61
CA GLU A 300 -5.90 16.90 19.25
C GLU A 300 -4.81 16.48 18.25
N LEU A 301 -5.10 15.48 17.43
CA LEU A 301 -4.25 15.06 16.32
C LEU A 301 -4.65 15.83 15.06
N VAL A 302 -3.75 16.67 14.57
CA VAL A 302 -3.97 17.55 13.41
C VAL A 302 -3.11 17.06 12.24
N CYS A 303 -3.72 16.38 11.27
CA CYS A 303 -3.02 15.98 10.05
C CYS A 303 -3.13 17.07 8.98
N SER A 304 -2.00 17.58 8.48
CA SER A 304 -1.98 18.70 7.54
C SER A 304 -0.78 18.61 6.58
N PRO A 305 -0.99 18.43 5.26
CA PRO A 305 -2.23 18.09 4.58
C PRO A 305 -2.85 16.82 5.14
N ASN A 306 -4.17 16.83 5.24
CA ASN A 306 -4.91 15.77 5.90
C ASN A 306 -4.98 14.49 5.06
N ASN A 307 -5.10 13.36 5.76
CA ASN A 307 -5.41 12.08 5.17
C ASN A 307 -6.86 11.73 5.54
N PRO A 308 -7.78 11.60 4.57
CA PRO A 308 -7.52 11.29 3.16
C PRO A 308 -7.68 12.46 2.17
N ASP A 309 -8.32 13.55 2.58
CA ASP A 309 -8.83 14.59 1.67
C ASP A 309 -7.77 15.60 1.17
N GLY A 310 -6.57 15.60 1.74
CA GLY A 310 -5.52 16.54 1.39
C GLY A 310 -5.73 17.97 1.91
N ALA A 311 -6.73 18.21 2.74
CA ALA A 311 -7.03 19.54 3.25
C ALA A 311 -5.90 20.07 4.16
N ILE A 312 -5.56 21.36 4.02
CA ILE A 312 -4.69 22.03 4.98
C ILE A 312 -5.52 22.32 6.24
N ARG A 313 -5.06 21.81 7.38
CA ARG A 313 -5.74 21.91 8.67
C ARG A 313 -4.89 22.60 9.72
N ASP A 314 -5.59 23.22 10.66
CA ASP A 314 -5.13 23.74 11.94
C ASP A 314 -5.98 23.08 13.05
N ALA A 315 -5.52 23.17 14.30
CA ALA A 315 -6.29 22.70 15.45
C ALA A 315 -7.65 23.44 15.54
N VAL A 316 -8.73 22.70 15.75
CA VAL A 316 -10.09 23.26 15.86
C VAL A 316 -10.50 23.52 17.30
N LEU A 317 -9.90 22.81 18.26
CA LEU A 317 -10.14 23.03 19.68
C LEU A 317 -9.21 24.15 20.18
N GLY A 318 -9.80 25.17 20.79
CA GLY A 318 -9.07 26.34 21.27
C GLY A 318 -8.03 25.98 22.33
N SER A 319 -6.87 26.65 22.33
CA SER A 319 -5.77 26.41 23.27
C SER A 319 -6.05 26.80 24.74
N GLY A 320 -7.31 27.06 25.09
CA GLY A 320 -7.73 27.33 26.47
C GLY A 320 -7.92 26.02 27.23
N GLY A 321 -7.29 25.88 28.40
CA GLY A 321 -7.38 24.67 29.24
C GLY A 321 -6.11 23.81 29.22
N SER A 322 -6.23 22.51 29.52
CA SER A 322 -5.12 21.54 29.52
C SER A 322 -4.93 20.83 28.16
N GLY A 323 -5.72 21.21 27.15
CA GLY A 323 -5.64 20.71 25.79
C GLY A 323 -4.28 20.92 25.10
N LYS A 324 -3.85 19.93 24.31
CA LYS A 324 -2.62 19.96 23.52
C LYS A 324 -2.88 19.49 22.10
N ALA A 325 -2.06 19.93 21.15
CA ALA A 325 -2.17 19.51 19.75
C ALA A 325 -0.86 18.87 19.26
N VAL A 326 -0.98 17.78 18.50
CA VAL A 326 0.12 17.11 17.80
C VAL A 326 -0.12 17.24 16.31
N HIS A 327 0.79 17.92 15.61
CA HIS A 327 0.64 18.17 14.18
C HIS A 327 1.37 17.08 13.39
N ASP A 328 0.61 16.23 12.71
CA ASP A 328 1.14 15.22 11.79
C ASP A 328 1.28 15.83 10.39
N LEU A 329 2.54 16.16 10.06
CA LEU A 329 2.91 16.86 8.83
C LEU A 329 3.60 15.91 7.84
N ALA A 330 3.23 14.62 7.87
CA ALA A 330 3.78 13.60 6.98
C ALA A 330 3.72 14.00 5.49
N TYR A 331 2.65 14.69 5.08
CA TYR A 331 2.43 15.12 3.69
C TYR A 331 2.78 16.60 3.43
N TYR A 332 3.36 17.34 4.38
CA TYR A 332 3.65 18.78 4.20
C TYR A 332 4.94 19.01 3.40
N TRP A 333 4.92 18.55 2.14
CA TRP A 333 6.04 18.58 1.20
C TRP A 333 5.58 19.08 -0.18
N PRO A 334 6.48 19.71 -0.97
CA PRO A 334 6.09 20.40 -2.21
C PRO A 334 5.38 19.53 -3.25
N GLN A 335 5.62 18.21 -3.27
CA GLN A 335 4.97 17.27 -4.18
C GLN A 335 3.47 17.08 -3.91
N TYR A 336 3.02 17.32 -2.68
CA TYR A 336 1.62 17.13 -2.28
C TYR A 336 0.85 18.42 -2.17
N THR A 337 1.52 19.49 -1.71
CA THR A 337 0.89 20.77 -1.42
C THR A 337 1.85 21.94 -1.65
N PRO A 338 1.36 23.12 -2.06
CA PRO A 338 2.14 24.35 -2.01
C PRO A 338 2.61 24.65 -0.58
N ILE A 339 3.91 24.92 -0.42
CA ILE A 339 4.46 25.38 0.86
C ILE A 339 4.11 26.87 1.02
N THR A 340 2.95 27.15 1.59
CA THR A 340 2.41 28.52 1.75
C THR A 340 2.93 29.24 2.98
N ARG A 341 3.26 28.50 4.05
CA ARG A 341 3.79 29.03 5.30
C ARG A 341 4.80 28.07 5.90
N ARG A 342 5.62 28.59 6.81
CA ARG A 342 6.50 27.76 7.65
C ARG A 342 5.69 27.26 8.84
N ALA A 343 5.57 25.95 9.00
CA ALA A 343 4.90 25.36 10.17
C ALA A 343 5.72 25.63 11.45
N ASP A 344 5.06 26.03 12.54
CA ASP A 344 5.71 26.45 13.79
C ASP A 344 4.89 26.01 15.03
N HIS A 345 4.46 24.75 15.04
CA HIS A 345 3.64 24.17 16.10
C HIS A 345 4.48 23.53 17.21
N ASP A 346 3.92 23.31 18.40
CA ASP A 346 4.66 22.78 19.56
C ASP A 346 5.26 21.39 19.34
N ILE A 347 4.52 20.53 18.64
CA ILE A 347 4.93 19.19 18.24
C ILE A 347 4.56 18.99 16.78
N MET A 348 5.57 18.74 15.94
CA MET A 348 5.42 18.46 14.52
C MET A 348 6.04 17.11 14.18
N LEU A 349 5.28 16.22 13.56
CA LEU A 349 5.72 14.89 13.16
C LEU A 349 5.95 14.82 11.65
N PHE A 350 7.04 14.18 11.25
CA PHE A 350 7.40 13.96 9.85
C PHE A 350 7.89 12.53 9.65
N THR A 351 7.95 12.10 8.39
CA THR A 351 8.38 10.74 8.04
C THR A 351 9.16 10.72 6.72
N MET A 352 10.19 9.87 6.67
CA MET A 352 10.87 9.55 5.41
C MET A 352 9.95 8.88 4.40
N SER A 353 8.94 8.16 4.87
CA SER A 353 8.04 7.40 4.00
C SER A 353 7.40 8.30 2.96
N LYS A 354 6.87 9.45 3.37
CA LYS A 354 6.12 10.35 2.47
C LYS A 354 6.97 11.47 1.90
N SER A 355 8.06 11.84 2.57
CA SER A 355 8.98 12.85 2.02
C SER A 355 9.85 12.31 0.89
N THR A 356 10.29 11.06 0.97
CA THR A 356 11.28 10.47 0.05
C THR A 356 10.89 9.13 -0.56
N GLY A 357 9.82 8.48 -0.11
CA GLY A 357 9.45 7.14 -0.57
C GLY A 357 10.09 5.98 0.19
N HIS A 358 10.96 6.25 1.16
CA HIS A 358 11.67 5.21 1.93
C HIS A 358 10.80 4.66 3.08
N ALA A 359 9.63 4.10 2.75
CA ALA A 359 8.69 3.58 3.74
C ALA A 359 9.26 2.42 4.57
N GLY A 360 10.02 1.53 3.91
CA GLY A 360 10.68 0.37 4.54
C GLY A 360 11.88 0.71 5.43
N THR A 361 12.44 1.92 5.34
CA THR A 361 13.51 2.38 6.24
C THR A 361 13.00 2.64 7.65
N ARG A 362 11.67 2.79 7.82
CA ARG A 362 11.02 3.00 9.13
C ARG A 362 11.64 4.17 9.92
N ILE A 363 11.88 5.31 9.27
CA ILE A 363 12.38 6.52 9.96
C ILE A 363 11.34 7.64 9.89
N GLY A 364 11.04 8.19 11.07
CA GLY A 364 10.36 9.46 11.24
C GLY A 364 11.09 10.33 12.25
N TRP A 365 10.73 11.61 12.27
CA TRP A 365 11.27 12.55 13.26
C TRP A 365 10.17 13.46 13.80
N ALA A 366 10.35 13.87 15.04
CA ALA A 366 9.52 14.87 15.70
C ALA A 366 10.35 16.12 15.95
N LEU A 367 9.77 17.29 15.69
CA LEU A 367 10.26 18.58 16.14
C LEU A 367 9.42 18.98 17.35
N VAL A 368 10.05 19.06 18.54
CA VAL A 368 9.37 19.37 19.80
C VAL A 368 9.97 20.63 20.44
N LYS A 369 9.13 21.63 20.75
CA LYS A 369 9.56 22.87 21.46
C LYS A 369 9.88 22.61 22.92
N ASP A 370 8.96 21.96 23.63
CA ASP A 370 9.09 21.73 25.08
C ASP A 370 10.10 20.62 25.38
N ARG A 371 11.14 20.96 26.13
CA ARG A 371 12.23 20.03 26.49
C ARG A 371 11.75 18.85 27.32
N GLU A 372 10.80 19.04 28.24
CA GLU A 372 10.32 17.96 29.10
C GLU A 372 9.40 17.01 28.33
N VAL A 373 8.54 17.53 27.45
CA VAL A 373 7.79 16.70 26.51
C VAL A 373 8.76 15.90 25.64
N ALA A 374 9.81 16.54 25.11
CA ALA A 374 10.83 15.86 24.32
C ALA A 374 11.52 14.74 25.12
N ARG A 375 11.85 14.98 26.39
CA ARG A 375 12.46 13.99 27.29
C ARG A 375 11.55 12.79 27.54
N ARG A 376 10.25 13.04 27.76
CA ARG A 376 9.24 11.98 27.96
C ARG A 376 9.00 11.18 26.68
N MET A 377 8.98 11.83 25.52
CA MET A 377 8.92 11.14 24.22
C MET A 377 10.16 10.26 24.00
N THR A 378 11.36 10.77 24.28
CA THR A 378 12.59 9.95 24.24
C THR A 378 12.49 8.76 25.19
N LYS A 379 11.98 8.97 26.41
CA LYS A 379 11.84 7.89 27.39
C LYS A 379 10.87 6.80 26.90
N PHE A 380 9.80 7.16 26.19
CA PHE A 380 8.92 6.19 25.56
C PHE A 380 9.68 5.33 24.55
N VAL A 381 10.45 5.93 23.63
CA VAL A 381 11.22 5.19 22.63
C VAL A 381 12.27 4.28 23.29
N GLU A 382 12.94 4.77 24.34
CA GLU A 382 13.88 3.97 25.14
C GLU A 382 13.19 2.74 25.76
N LEU A 383 12.00 2.89 26.32
CA LEU A 383 11.25 1.76 26.90
C LEU A 383 10.67 0.83 25.83
N ASN A 384 10.31 1.36 24.66
CA ASN A 384 9.65 0.63 23.60
C ASN A 384 10.62 -0.20 22.74
N THR A 385 11.77 0.37 22.38
CA THR A 385 12.73 -0.28 21.48
C THR A 385 14.20 -0.06 21.87
N VAL A 386 14.49 0.55 23.03
CA VAL A 386 15.83 1.00 23.49
C VAL A 386 16.43 2.12 22.65
N SER A 387 16.29 2.06 21.34
CA SER A 387 16.87 2.96 20.35
C SER A 387 16.05 2.87 19.05
N VAL A 388 16.45 3.65 18.04
CA VAL A 388 16.14 3.44 16.62
C VAL A 388 17.37 2.88 15.91
N SER A 389 17.18 1.99 14.92
CA SER A 389 18.26 1.37 14.14
C SER A 389 19.27 2.42 13.63
N LYS A 390 20.57 2.22 13.93
CA LYS A 390 21.64 3.11 13.48
C LYS A 390 21.78 3.09 11.96
N ASP A 391 21.73 1.91 11.35
CA ASP A 391 21.76 1.74 9.89
C ASP A 391 20.65 2.52 9.20
N SER A 392 19.45 2.50 9.79
CA SER A 392 18.31 3.26 9.28
C SER A 392 18.54 4.77 9.37
N GLN A 393 19.14 5.24 10.46
CA GLN A 393 19.52 6.66 10.63
C GLN A 393 20.63 7.09 9.67
N LEU A 394 21.67 6.27 9.48
CA LEU A 394 22.76 6.53 8.53
C LEU A 394 22.21 6.61 7.09
N ARG A 395 21.38 5.64 6.70
CA ARG A 395 20.71 5.65 5.39
C ARG A 395 19.81 6.87 5.23
N ALA A 396 19.05 7.21 6.27
CA ALA A 396 18.21 8.39 6.28
C ALA A 396 19.02 9.67 6.06
N ALA A 397 20.09 9.88 6.84
CA ALA A 397 20.97 11.02 6.72
C ALA A 397 21.55 11.14 5.30
N LYS A 398 22.05 10.04 4.73
CA LYS A 398 22.59 10.01 3.36
C LYS A 398 21.54 10.38 2.30
N VAL A 399 20.34 9.83 2.41
CA VAL A 399 19.22 10.15 1.51
C VAL A 399 18.81 11.62 1.64
N LEU A 400 18.61 12.14 2.85
CA LEU A 400 18.23 13.53 3.08
C LEU A 400 19.31 14.52 2.62
N ARG A 401 20.58 14.15 2.76
CA ARG A 401 21.72 14.90 2.21
C ARG A 401 21.62 14.97 0.69
N ALA A 402 21.44 13.83 0.01
CA ALA A 402 21.31 13.79 -1.45
C ALA A 402 20.14 14.64 -1.97
N VAL A 403 19.00 14.64 -1.25
CA VAL A 403 17.87 15.54 -1.57
C VAL A 403 18.32 17.00 -1.48
N SER A 404 18.93 17.40 -0.37
CA SER A 404 19.32 18.79 -0.12
C SER A 404 20.41 19.25 -1.09
N ASP A 405 21.39 18.40 -1.40
CA ASP A 405 22.45 18.65 -2.39
C ASP A 405 21.87 18.94 -3.79
N GLY A 406 20.72 18.33 -4.14
CA GLY A 406 20.01 18.60 -5.38
C GLY A 406 19.54 20.06 -5.54
N TYR A 407 19.37 20.77 -4.43
CA TYR A 407 18.96 22.18 -4.38
C TYR A 407 20.11 23.13 -4.05
N ASP A 408 21.22 22.63 -3.52
CA ASP A 408 22.36 23.46 -3.12
C ASP A 408 23.31 23.74 -4.31
N GLY A 409 23.18 24.93 -4.91
CA GLY A 409 24.09 25.53 -5.91
C GLY A 409 23.39 25.99 -7.21
N GLY A 410 24.02 26.88 -7.97
CA GLY A 410 23.43 27.53 -9.16
C GLY A 410 23.00 26.58 -10.29
N ALA A 411 22.24 27.12 -11.25
CA ALA A 411 21.44 26.42 -12.27
C ALA A 411 22.19 25.54 -13.31
N SER A 412 23.48 25.23 -13.14
CA SER A 412 24.35 24.74 -14.22
C SER A 412 24.72 23.25 -14.18
N ALA A 413 24.18 22.44 -13.28
CA ALA A 413 24.38 20.98 -13.33
C ALA A 413 23.01 20.28 -13.32
N SER A 414 22.86 19.23 -14.14
CA SER A 414 21.69 18.35 -14.12
C SER A 414 21.61 17.67 -12.75
N ARG A 415 20.89 18.30 -11.81
CA ARG A 415 20.71 17.77 -10.46
C ARG A 415 19.38 17.05 -10.37
N HIS A 416 19.41 15.84 -9.82
CA HIS A 416 18.21 15.08 -9.49
C HIS A 416 17.47 15.80 -8.35
N ARG A 417 16.40 16.52 -8.70
CA ARG A 417 15.58 17.30 -7.75
C ARG A 417 14.32 16.53 -7.40
N LEU A 418 14.31 15.91 -6.21
CA LEU A 418 13.24 15.02 -5.76
C LEU A 418 11.86 15.68 -5.78
N PHE A 419 11.73 16.85 -5.18
CA PHE A 419 10.48 17.60 -5.13
C PHE A 419 10.01 18.07 -6.51
N ASP A 420 10.90 18.47 -7.42
CA ASP A 420 10.52 18.78 -8.81
C ASP A 420 9.99 17.53 -9.54
N PHE A 421 10.66 16.38 -9.35
CA PHE A 421 10.18 15.09 -9.86
C PHE A 421 8.80 14.73 -9.30
N GLY A 422 8.65 14.79 -7.97
CA GLY A 422 7.40 14.45 -7.28
C GLY A 422 6.25 15.36 -7.69
N ARG A 423 6.49 16.67 -7.79
CA ARG A 423 5.49 17.66 -8.24
C ARG A 423 4.98 17.37 -9.64
N ARG A 424 5.88 17.10 -10.59
CA ARG A 424 5.50 16.75 -11.96
C ARG A 424 4.65 15.47 -12.00
N LYS A 425 5.09 14.42 -11.28
CA LYS A 425 4.37 13.15 -11.23
C LYS A 425 3.00 13.26 -10.58
N MET A 426 2.89 13.97 -9.47
CA MET A 426 1.61 14.17 -8.79
C MET A 426 0.66 15.02 -9.64
N ALA A 427 1.13 16.10 -10.27
CA ALA A 427 0.31 16.91 -11.16
C ALA A 427 -0.19 16.11 -12.38
N GLU A 428 0.66 15.27 -12.98
CA GLU A 428 0.29 14.37 -14.08
C GLU A 428 -0.81 13.40 -13.67
N ARG A 429 -0.62 12.68 -12.54
CA ARG A 429 -1.60 11.71 -12.02
C ARG A 429 -2.94 12.36 -11.67
N TRP A 430 -2.92 13.51 -11.02
CA TRP A 430 -4.15 14.24 -10.66
C TRP A 430 -4.90 14.77 -11.88
N ARG A 431 -4.19 15.29 -12.89
CA ARG A 431 -4.80 15.70 -14.16
C ARG A 431 -5.53 14.52 -14.81
N MET A 432 -4.86 13.37 -14.93
CA MET A 432 -5.46 12.16 -15.51
C MET A 432 -6.69 11.69 -14.73
N LEU A 433 -6.64 11.70 -13.40
CA LEU A 433 -7.79 11.32 -12.57
C LEU A 433 -8.97 12.28 -12.75
N ARG A 434 -8.72 13.61 -12.76
CA ARG A 434 -9.79 14.58 -12.93
C ARG A 434 -10.46 14.45 -14.30
N GLU A 435 -9.69 14.24 -15.37
CA GLU A 435 -10.20 13.96 -16.71
C GLU A 435 -11.05 12.68 -16.73
N ALA A 436 -10.56 11.61 -16.10
CA ALA A 436 -11.28 10.34 -15.96
C ALA A 436 -12.60 10.47 -15.19
N ALA A 437 -12.59 11.15 -14.03
CA ALA A 437 -13.77 11.36 -13.20
C ALA A 437 -14.82 12.18 -13.97
N ALA A 438 -14.40 13.28 -14.61
CA ALA A 438 -15.26 14.14 -15.41
C ALA A 438 -15.88 13.40 -16.61
N ALA A 439 -15.10 12.56 -17.30
CA ALA A 439 -15.59 11.76 -18.42
C ALA A 439 -16.58 10.66 -17.99
N SER A 440 -16.37 10.08 -16.80
CA SER A 440 -17.25 9.02 -16.28
C SER A 440 -18.61 9.54 -15.83
N GLY A 441 -18.65 10.73 -15.20
CA GLY A 441 -19.83 11.21 -14.47
C GLY A 441 -20.22 10.36 -13.26
N ILE A 442 -19.44 9.35 -12.90
CA ILE A 442 -19.72 8.41 -11.80
C ILE A 442 -19.13 8.92 -10.48
N PHE A 443 -18.03 9.66 -10.56
CA PHE A 443 -17.27 10.05 -9.40
C PHE A 443 -17.09 11.55 -9.30
N SER A 444 -17.14 12.07 -8.08
CA SER A 444 -16.69 13.41 -7.73
C SER A 444 -15.41 13.37 -6.91
N LEU A 445 -14.61 14.42 -7.08
CA LEU A 445 -13.35 14.63 -6.39
C LEU A 445 -13.43 15.94 -5.60
N PRO A 446 -12.59 16.12 -4.58
CA PRO A 446 -12.48 17.40 -3.89
C PRO A 446 -12.11 18.51 -4.88
N GLU A 447 -12.67 19.69 -4.64
CA GLU A 447 -12.36 20.88 -5.43
C GLU A 447 -10.85 21.13 -5.49
N GLU A 448 -10.38 21.51 -6.67
CA GLU A 448 -8.98 21.86 -6.83
C GLU A 448 -8.69 23.15 -6.09
N THR A 449 -7.75 23.08 -5.14
CA THR A 449 -7.24 24.23 -4.42
C THR A 449 -5.83 24.54 -4.90
N SER A 450 -5.47 25.82 -4.97
CA SER A 450 -4.14 26.26 -5.38
C SER A 450 -3.63 27.38 -4.47
N GLY A 451 -2.32 27.57 -4.44
CA GLY A 451 -1.68 28.59 -3.63
C GLY A 451 -0.28 28.94 -4.12
N ARG A 452 0.23 30.10 -3.69
CA ARG A 452 1.63 30.49 -3.93
C ARG A 452 2.54 29.58 -3.11
N CYS A 453 3.36 28.78 -3.79
CA CYS A 453 4.35 27.91 -3.17
C CYS A 453 5.66 28.70 -2.97
N ASN A 454 6.06 28.92 -1.72
CA ASN A 454 7.29 29.64 -1.39
C ASN A 454 8.54 28.85 -1.82
N PHE A 455 8.48 27.52 -1.76
CA PHE A 455 9.58 26.65 -2.19
C PHE A 455 9.85 26.76 -3.70
N ALA A 456 8.81 26.56 -4.52
CA ALA A 456 8.94 26.57 -5.98
C ALA A 456 8.88 27.98 -6.58
N ASN A 457 8.52 28.99 -5.77
CA ASN A 457 8.30 30.37 -6.18
C ASN A 457 7.31 30.52 -7.36
N GLU A 458 6.24 29.72 -7.33
CA GLU A 458 5.17 29.73 -8.34
C GLU A 458 3.82 29.39 -7.71
N THR A 459 2.73 29.62 -8.45
CA THR A 459 1.41 29.13 -8.05
C THR A 459 1.32 27.64 -8.40
N ALA A 460 0.92 26.81 -7.44
CA ALA A 460 0.79 25.38 -7.63
C ALA A 460 -0.56 24.88 -7.08
N ALA A 461 -1.11 23.84 -7.69
CA ALA A 461 -2.28 23.12 -7.18
C ALA A 461 -1.89 22.20 -6.02
N ASN A 462 -2.84 21.93 -5.13
CA ASN A 462 -2.79 20.83 -4.17
C ASN A 462 -3.02 19.51 -4.90
N ASN A 463 -2.05 18.61 -4.79
CA ASN A 463 -2.06 17.29 -5.41
C ASN A 463 -1.82 16.24 -4.32
N PRO A 464 -2.82 15.95 -3.46
CA PRO A 464 -2.61 15.13 -2.27
C PRO A 464 -2.21 13.69 -2.60
N ALA A 465 -1.61 13.03 -1.62
CA ALA A 465 -1.13 11.65 -1.76
C ALA A 465 -2.25 10.61 -1.94
N PHE A 466 -3.49 10.98 -1.63
CA PHE A 466 -4.67 10.16 -1.83
C PHE A 466 -5.76 10.97 -2.55
N ALA A 467 -6.53 10.29 -3.39
CA ALA A 467 -7.77 10.81 -3.91
C ALA A 467 -8.93 10.39 -3.01
N TRP A 468 -9.63 11.37 -2.46
CA TRP A 468 -10.85 11.17 -1.69
C TRP A 468 -12.07 11.19 -2.61
N LEU A 469 -12.37 10.03 -3.18
CA LEU A 469 -13.34 9.87 -4.26
C LEU A 469 -14.74 9.65 -3.68
N ARG A 470 -15.74 10.39 -4.16
CA ARG A 470 -17.16 10.09 -3.90
C ARG A 470 -17.77 9.38 -5.11
N CYS A 471 -18.51 8.31 -4.89
CA CYS A 471 -19.36 7.68 -5.90
C CYS A 471 -20.73 8.39 -5.92
N ASP A 472 -21.08 9.05 -7.02
CA ASP A 472 -22.32 9.82 -7.20
C ASP A 472 -23.46 9.01 -7.83
N ARG A 473 -23.20 7.76 -8.22
CA ARG A 473 -24.22 6.86 -8.76
C ARG A 473 -25.22 6.45 -7.67
N GLU A 474 -26.52 6.68 -7.92
CA GLU A 474 -27.61 6.32 -7.01
C GLU A 474 -27.67 4.82 -6.69
N ASP A 475 -27.17 3.95 -7.58
CA ASP A 475 -27.15 2.50 -7.38
C ASP A 475 -25.84 1.97 -6.76
N VAL A 476 -24.92 2.88 -6.39
CA VAL A 476 -23.66 2.55 -5.71
C VAL A 476 -23.69 3.10 -4.29
N GLU A 477 -24.13 2.25 -3.36
CA GLU A 477 -24.10 2.56 -1.94
C GLU A 477 -22.71 2.34 -1.33
N ASP A 478 -21.98 1.28 -1.72
CA ASP A 478 -20.61 1.00 -1.28
C ASP A 478 -19.58 1.30 -2.37
N CYS A 479 -18.99 2.49 -2.31
CA CYS A 479 -17.99 2.94 -3.28
C CYS A 479 -16.72 2.09 -3.24
N ALA A 480 -16.27 1.67 -2.05
CA ALA A 480 -15.10 0.82 -1.92
C ALA A 480 -15.36 -0.61 -2.43
N GLY A 481 -16.54 -1.16 -2.16
CA GLY A 481 -17.00 -2.43 -2.71
C GLY A 481 -17.19 -2.39 -4.22
N PHE A 482 -17.75 -1.31 -4.75
CA PHE A 482 -17.89 -1.07 -6.19
C PHE A 482 -16.53 -1.08 -6.89
N LEU A 483 -15.59 -0.26 -6.42
CA LEU A 483 -14.23 -0.23 -6.95
C LEU A 483 -13.54 -1.59 -6.82
N ARG A 484 -13.72 -2.30 -5.70
CA ARG A 484 -13.18 -3.66 -5.50
C ARG A 484 -13.73 -4.64 -6.53
N GLY A 485 -15.01 -4.55 -6.88
CA GLY A 485 -15.62 -5.33 -7.98
C GLY A 485 -14.93 -5.12 -9.33
N HIS A 486 -14.32 -3.95 -9.52
CA HIS A 486 -13.51 -3.58 -10.69
C HIS A 486 -12.00 -3.77 -10.46
N LYS A 487 -11.59 -4.53 -9.43
CA LYS A 487 -10.19 -4.80 -9.07
C LYS A 487 -9.40 -3.54 -8.67
N ILE A 488 -10.09 -2.45 -8.33
CA ILE A 488 -9.50 -1.24 -7.75
C ILE A 488 -9.77 -1.29 -6.26
N VAL A 489 -8.73 -1.51 -5.47
CA VAL A 489 -8.90 -1.58 -4.02
C VAL A 489 -8.62 -0.22 -3.41
N THR A 490 -9.53 0.24 -2.57
CA THR A 490 -9.44 1.51 -1.83
C THR A 490 -9.67 1.28 -0.35
N ARG A 491 -9.40 2.30 0.47
CA ARG A 491 -9.90 2.33 1.85
C ARG A 491 -11.30 2.92 1.89
N SER A 492 -12.23 2.22 2.53
CA SER A 492 -13.61 2.67 2.71
C SER A 492 -13.66 3.93 3.58
N GLY A 493 -14.58 4.84 3.22
CA GLY A 493 -14.74 6.11 3.91
C GLY A 493 -15.12 6.00 5.39
N ASN A 494 -15.84 4.93 5.77
CA ASN A 494 -16.19 4.58 7.16
C ASN A 494 -14.97 4.51 8.08
N GLN A 495 -13.80 4.16 7.54
CA GLN A 495 -12.58 4.05 8.35
C GLN A 495 -12.03 5.42 8.79
N PHE A 496 -12.41 6.50 8.12
CA PHE A 496 -11.88 7.85 8.34
C PHE A 496 -12.78 8.70 9.23
N GLY A 497 -13.84 8.12 9.82
CA GLY A 497 -14.78 8.86 10.67
C GLY A 497 -15.68 9.83 9.90
N ALA A 498 -15.87 9.64 8.58
CA ALA A 498 -16.98 10.28 7.86
C ALA A 498 -18.31 9.95 8.56
N GLY A 499 -19.36 10.77 8.40
CA GLY A 499 -20.66 10.53 9.06
C GLY A 499 -21.55 9.52 8.30
N PRO A 500 -22.58 8.92 8.94
CA PRO A 500 -23.31 7.76 8.42
C PRO A 500 -23.93 7.91 7.02
N SER A 501 -24.25 9.14 6.59
CA SER A 501 -24.80 9.46 5.27
C SER A 501 -23.74 9.62 4.17
N ASP A 502 -22.49 9.89 4.54
CA ASP A 502 -21.38 10.13 3.62
C ASP A 502 -20.42 8.91 3.56
N GLU A 503 -20.29 8.16 4.66
CA GLU A 503 -19.33 7.07 4.88
C GLU A 503 -19.18 6.07 3.73
N ILE A 504 -20.29 5.64 3.14
CA ILE A 504 -20.34 4.50 2.22
C ILE A 504 -20.07 4.92 0.77
N HIS A 505 -20.29 6.21 0.46
CA HIS A 505 -20.03 6.78 -0.86
C HIS A 505 -18.57 7.16 -1.09
N PHE A 506 -17.71 7.15 -0.07
CA PHE A 506 -16.31 7.54 -0.21
C PHE A 506 -15.32 6.37 -0.26
N GLY A 507 -14.30 6.52 -1.11
CA GLY A 507 -13.11 5.67 -1.16
C GLY A 507 -11.84 6.50 -1.22
N ALA A 508 -10.84 6.16 -0.39
CA ALA A 508 -9.50 6.74 -0.47
C ALA A 508 -8.60 5.86 -1.35
N LEU A 509 -8.15 6.42 -2.46
CA LEU A 509 -7.28 5.76 -3.45
C LEU A 509 -5.85 6.33 -3.36
N SER A 510 -4.83 5.48 -3.30
CA SER A 510 -3.43 5.91 -3.20
C SER A 510 -2.91 6.45 -4.53
N PHE A 511 -2.28 7.63 -4.50
CA PHE A 511 -1.68 8.30 -5.67
C PHE A 511 -0.16 8.29 -5.67
N ILE A 512 0.43 7.57 -4.71
CA ILE A 512 1.88 7.53 -4.48
C ILE A 512 2.48 6.15 -4.72
N ALA A 513 1.67 5.15 -5.06
CA ALA A 513 2.13 3.83 -5.49
C ALA A 513 2.41 3.80 -7.00
N ASP A 514 3.32 2.94 -7.44
CA ASP A 514 3.70 2.75 -8.85
C ASP A 514 2.73 1.84 -9.62
N ASP A 515 1.76 1.24 -8.91
CA ASP A 515 0.64 0.48 -9.48
C ASP A 515 -0.33 1.33 -10.32
N SER A 516 -0.18 2.67 -10.30
CA SER A 516 -0.88 3.63 -11.18
C SER A 516 -0.73 3.38 -12.70
N ALA A 517 0.00 2.34 -13.13
CA ALA A 517 0.00 1.89 -14.52
C ALA A 517 -1.43 1.65 -15.07
N TRP A 518 -2.41 1.32 -14.22
CA TRP A 518 -3.82 1.25 -14.64
C TRP A 518 -4.39 2.61 -15.10
N LEU A 519 -3.85 3.75 -14.65
CA LEU A 519 -4.20 5.07 -15.18
C LEU A 519 -3.64 5.27 -16.61
N CYS A 520 -2.55 4.57 -16.97
CA CYS A 520 -1.92 4.65 -18.28
C CYS A 520 -2.50 3.63 -19.29
N GLU A 521 -3.04 2.51 -18.82
CA GLU A 521 -3.52 1.40 -19.68
C GLU A 521 -5.02 1.45 -20.04
N ALA A 522 -5.74 2.52 -19.70
CA ALA A 522 -7.16 2.62 -20.02
C ALA A 522 -7.55 4.06 -20.40
N PRO A 523 -8.16 4.32 -21.59
CA PRO A 523 -9.42 5.02 -21.50
C PRO A 523 -10.27 4.15 -20.58
N LEU A 524 -10.73 4.67 -19.42
CA LEU A 524 -11.84 4.04 -18.73
C LEU A 524 -12.88 3.75 -19.80
N ASP A 525 -13.05 2.49 -20.18
CA ASP A 525 -13.95 2.13 -21.26
C ASP A 525 -15.35 2.30 -20.70
N VAL A 526 -15.84 3.53 -20.78
CA VAL A 526 -17.13 3.98 -20.25
C VAL A 526 -18.26 3.23 -20.97
N GLU A 527 -17.99 2.59 -22.11
CA GLU A 527 -18.94 1.71 -22.81
C GLU A 527 -19.05 0.31 -22.20
N ALA A 528 -18.05 -0.16 -21.43
CA ALA A 528 -18.09 -1.47 -20.77
C ALA A 528 -18.86 -1.45 -19.44
N LEU A 529 -19.24 -0.27 -18.95
CA LEU A 529 -20.23 -0.10 -17.88
C LEU A 529 -21.62 -0.09 -18.54
N PRO A 530 -22.61 -0.85 -18.06
CA PRO A 530 -23.86 -1.06 -18.78
C PRO A 530 -24.69 0.24 -18.80
N VAL A 531 -24.46 1.08 -19.81
CA VAL A 531 -25.32 2.21 -20.11
C VAL A 531 -26.41 1.72 -21.04
N ARG A 532 -27.66 1.78 -20.58
CA ARG A 532 -28.84 1.59 -21.44
C ARG A 532 -28.83 2.67 -22.53
N GLY A 533 -28.46 2.25 -23.75
CA GLY A 533 -28.99 2.72 -25.03
C GLY A 533 -28.51 4.08 -25.54
N ALA A 534 -27.72 4.07 -26.62
CA ALA A 534 -28.09 4.66 -27.92
C ALA A 534 -26.94 4.49 -28.94
N THR A 535 -27.20 3.64 -29.92
CA THR A 535 -26.76 3.66 -31.33
C THR A 535 -25.54 4.47 -31.80
N HIS A 536 -24.65 3.72 -32.47
CA HIS A 536 -23.83 4.05 -33.65
C HIS A 536 -22.71 5.09 -33.52
N PHE A 537 -21.45 4.66 -33.74
CA PHE A 537 -20.62 5.15 -34.85
C PHE A 537 -19.53 4.14 -35.25
N HIS A 538 -19.14 4.21 -36.52
CA HIS A 538 -18.44 3.19 -37.31
C HIS A 538 -16.97 3.58 -37.54
N ALA A 539 -16.08 2.57 -37.56
CA ALA A 539 -14.79 2.46 -38.26
C ALA A 539 -13.64 3.46 -37.98
N LEU A 540 -12.43 2.93 -37.72
CA LEU A 540 -11.40 2.77 -38.78
C LEU A 540 -10.19 1.96 -38.28
N THR A 541 -9.93 0.88 -39.03
CA THR A 541 -8.67 0.13 -39.16
C THR A 541 -7.49 1.02 -39.55
N TYR A 542 -6.30 0.75 -39.00
CA TYR A 542 -5.04 0.54 -39.76
C TYR A 542 -3.99 -0.12 -38.84
N GLY A 543 -3.44 -1.26 -39.29
CA GLY A 543 -2.32 -1.94 -38.66
C GLY A 543 -0.97 -1.59 -39.30
N PHE A 544 0.11 -2.10 -38.70
CA PHE A 544 1.39 -2.63 -39.24
C PHE A 544 2.34 -2.74 -38.01
N LEU A 545 2.65 -3.91 -37.44
CA LEU A 545 3.62 -4.94 -37.87
C LEU A 545 4.97 -4.36 -38.35
N LEU A 546 5.96 -4.35 -37.44
CA LEU A 546 7.08 -5.31 -37.44
C LEU A 546 7.56 -5.56 -36.02
#